data_AF-A0A9P9AQF7-F1
#
_entry.id   AF-A0A9P9AQF7-F1
#
_cell.length_a   1.000
_cell.length_b   1.000
_cell.length_c   1.000
_cell.angle_alpha   90.00
_cell.angle_beta   90.00
_cell.angle_gamma   90.00
#
_symmetry.space_group_name_H-M   'P 1'
#
loop_
_entity.id
_entity.type
_entity.pdbx_description
1 polymer ?
#
loop_
_entity_poly.entity_id
_entity_poly.type
_entity_poly.pdbx_seq_one_letter_code
_entity_poly.pdbx_strand_id
1 'polypeptide(L)'
;MSWRNRDSIQRALHVWSSISEGFRRRTWPRTSIIAAQSLAERLDRNEDENCAERETSATFTWQIRAILLSFLMNTLLVFVLAGIGTYLARMSPLLVFACNALAIVPLSALLTDATERIATEALNTIGALLNISFSNLVELILFNNNPSSIALANNQIYIVQASILGSILVNLLLILSSALLASSIADIDPVYNTIEAQLLACLPFISIFVILVPVSHLLLALYYTFYENQLIAFVYISIAWIAIMERP
;
A
#
# COMPACT_ATOMS: atom_id res chain seq x y z
N MET A 1 -31.35 20.09 -24.53
CA MET A 1 -30.15 19.25 -24.42
C MET A 1 -28.99 19.99 -25.08
N SER A 2 -27.84 20.08 -24.43
CA SER A 2 -26.60 20.81 -24.84
C SER A 2 -26.40 22.23 -24.28
N TRP A 3 -25.13 22.49 -23.88
CA TRP A 3 -24.49 23.77 -23.52
C TRP A 3 -24.44 24.26 -22.06
N ARG A 4 -24.03 23.40 -21.10
CA ARG A 4 -23.57 23.88 -19.77
C ARG A 4 -22.35 23.12 -19.24
N ASN A 5 -21.28 22.98 -20.03
CA ASN A 5 -20.08 22.28 -19.55
C ASN A 5 -18.72 22.72 -20.14
N ARG A 6 -18.63 23.73 -21.01
CA ARG A 6 -17.31 24.22 -21.47
C ARG A 6 -16.67 25.19 -20.49
N ASP A 7 -17.47 26.05 -19.88
CA ASP A 7 -16.97 27.11 -18.99
C ASP A 7 -16.48 26.57 -17.63
N SER A 8 -16.96 25.39 -17.23
CA SER A 8 -16.51 24.70 -16.02
C SER A 8 -15.13 24.06 -16.23
N ILE A 9 -14.92 23.45 -17.40
CA ILE A 9 -13.65 22.81 -17.77
C ILE A 9 -12.58 23.88 -18.04
N GLN A 10 -12.95 24.99 -18.69
CA GLN A 10 -12.01 26.10 -18.89
C GLN A 10 -11.62 26.79 -17.58
N ARG A 11 -12.54 26.91 -16.62
CA ARG A 11 -12.19 27.40 -15.27
C ARG A 11 -11.28 26.45 -14.51
N ALA A 12 -11.50 25.14 -14.60
CA ALA A 12 -10.62 24.15 -13.98
C ALA A 12 -9.21 24.16 -14.59
N LEU A 13 -9.10 24.31 -15.93
CA LEU A 13 -7.81 24.42 -16.61
C LEU A 13 -7.09 25.74 -16.30
N HIS A 14 -7.82 26.85 -16.12
CA HIS A 14 -7.23 28.13 -15.72
C HIS A 14 -6.72 28.13 -14.27
N VAL A 15 -7.41 27.42 -13.37
CA VAL A 15 -6.94 27.21 -11.99
C VAL A 15 -5.70 26.32 -11.99
N TRP A 16 -5.68 25.26 -12.78
CA TRP A 16 -4.52 24.36 -12.89
C TRP A 16 -3.28 25.06 -13.46
N SER A 17 -3.43 25.91 -14.49
CA SER A 17 -2.29 26.65 -15.05
C SER A 17 -1.76 27.71 -14.08
N SER A 18 -2.63 28.41 -13.35
CA SER A 18 -2.24 29.44 -12.39
C SER A 18 -1.46 28.86 -11.19
N ILE A 19 -1.80 27.66 -10.74
CA ILE A 19 -1.05 26.93 -9.69
C ILE A 19 0.35 26.55 -10.19
N SER A 20 0.49 26.14 -11.45
CA SER A 20 1.79 25.78 -12.05
C SER A 20 2.72 26.98 -12.24
N GLU A 21 2.17 28.18 -12.46
CA GLU A 21 2.94 29.42 -12.61
C GLU A 21 3.40 30.01 -11.27
N GLY A 22 2.64 29.79 -10.19
CA GLY A 22 3.03 30.17 -8.83
C GLY A 22 4.30 29.46 -8.36
N PHE A 23 4.51 28.22 -8.80
CA PHE A 23 5.75 27.47 -8.54
C PHE A 23 6.95 27.98 -9.36
N ARG A 24 6.70 28.63 -10.51
CA ARG A 24 7.75 29.03 -11.47
C ARG A 24 8.33 30.44 -11.19
N ARG A 25 7.73 31.24 -10.30
CA ARG A 25 8.16 32.62 -9.98
C ARG A 25 8.85 32.78 -8.62
N ARG A 26 9.75 31.87 -8.23
CA ARG A 26 10.73 32.16 -7.16
C ARG A 26 12.03 32.68 -7.77
N THR A 27 12.05 33.98 -8.12
CA THR A 27 13.30 34.71 -8.39
C THR A 27 13.44 35.82 -7.37
N TRP A 28 14.39 35.67 -6.44
CA TRP A 28 14.61 36.57 -5.30
C TRP A 28 15.34 37.88 -5.71
N PRO A 29 15.05 39.03 -5.08
CA PRO A 29 15.74 40.30 -5.35
C PRO A 29 17.13 40.37 -4.69
N ARG A 30 18.10 41.01 -5.36
CA ARG A 30 19.55 40.91 -5.08
C ARG A 30 20.14 41.74 -3.93
N THR A 31 19.39 42.58 -3.24
CA THR A 31 19.97 43.54 -2.26
C THR A 31 19.94 43.07 -0.80
N SER A 32 19.14 42.06 -0.43
CA SER A 32 19.21 41.40 0.87
C SER A 32 20.29 40.31 0.95
N ILE A 33 20.97 40.05 -0.17
CA ILE A 33 21.86 38.90 -0.34
C ILE A 33 23.08 38.99 0.58
N ILE A 34 23.75 40.13 0.76
CA ILE A 34 25.02 40.19 1.51
C ILE A 34 24.84 39.93 3.02
N ALA A 35 23.73 40.40 3.61
CA ALA A 35 23.42 40.13 5.01
C ALA A 35 22.82 38.74 5.22
N ALA A 36 22.01 38.25 4.27
CA ALA A 36 21.50 36.89 4.28
C ALA A 36 22.60 35.86 4.03
N GLN A 37 23.64 36.19 3.25
CA GLN A 37 24.73 35.28 2.91
C GLN A 37 25.67 35.08 4.11
N SER A 38 25.94 36.14 4.89
CA SER A 38 26.75 36.00 6.11
C SER A 38 26.02 35.32 7.28
N LEU A 39 24.68 35.43 7.35
CA LEU A 39 23.86 34.64 8.27
C LEU A 39 23.68 33.21 7.77
N ALA A 40 23.48 33.00 6.46
CA ALA A 40 23.42 31.69 5.84
C ALA A 40 24.74 30.93 5.99
N GLU A 41 25.89 31.58 5.84
CA GLU A 41 27.22 30.97 5.99
C GLU A 41 27.57 30.65 7.45
N ARG A 42 26.86 31.27 8.42
CA ARG A 42 26.94 30.92 9.86
C ARG A 42 25.93 29.85 10.26
N LEU A 43 24.79 29.76 9.57
CA LEU A 43 23.84 28.67 9.73
C LEU A 43 24.37 27.40 9.03
N ASP A 44 24.88 27.50 7.81
CA ASP A 44 25.58 26.42 7.07
C ASP A 44 26.71 25.85 7.91
N ARG A 45 27.57 26.66 8.53
CA ARG A 45 28.68 26.11 9.33
C ARG A 45 28.23 25.32 10.55
N ASN A 46 27.12 25.73 11.18
CA ASN A 46 26.53 25.01 12.30
C ASN A 46 25.69 23.81 11.83
N GLU A 47 25.10 23.88 10.64
CA GLU A 47 24.42 22.77 9.98
C GLU A 47 25.41 21.74 9.46
N ASP A 48 26.61 22.13 8.99
CA ASP A 48 27.68 21.25 8.49
C ASP A 48 28.33 20.43 9.61
N GLU A 49 28.54 21.03 10.80
CA GLU A 49 29.02 20.29 11.97
C GLU A 49 27.97 19.28 12.47
N ASN A 50 26.68 19.65 12.45
CA ASN A 50 25.57 18.74 12.79
C ASN A 50 25.26 17.72 11.67
N CYS A 51 25.49 18.06 10.40
CA CYS A 51 25.33 17.20 9.22
C CYS A 51 26.44 16.18 9.15
N ALA A 52 27.69 16.53 9.45
CA ALA A 52 28.80 15.56 9.48
C ALA A 52 28.57 14.46 10.54
N GLU A 53 27.97 14.82 11.68
CA GLU A 53 27.63 13.88 12.76
C GLU A 53 26.36 13.04 12.45
N ARG A 54 25.36 13.61 11.75
CA ARG A 54 24.15 12.89 11.30
C ARG A 54 24.41 12.01 10.07
N GLU A 55 25.27 12.42 9.14
CA GLU A 55 25.60 11.71 7.91
C GLU A 55 26.45 10.47 8.19
N THR A 56 27.35 10.49 9.17
CA THR A 56 28.09 9.29 9.60
C THR A 56 27.18 8.22 10.22
N SER A 57 26.14 8.60 10.98
CA SER A 57 25.14 7.66 11.53
C SER A 57 24.12 7.16 10.49
N ALA A 58 23.67 8.02 9.58
CA ALA A 58 22.76 7.66 8.50
C ALA A 58 23.43 6.71 7.47
N THR A 59 24.71 6.92 7.18
CA THR A 59 25.47 6.05 6.26
C THR A 59 25.75 4.69 6.89
N PHE A 60 26.05 4.64 8.20
CA PHE A 60 26.37 3.40 8.90
C PHE A 60 25.17 2.45 9.01
N THR A 61 23.99 2.97 9.34
CA THR A 61 22.76 2.14 9.44
C THR A 61 22.30 1.65 8.07
N TRP A 62 22.45 2.46 7.02
CA TRP A 62 22.20 2.03 5.63
C TRP A 62 23.20 0.97 5.17
N GLN A 63 24.47 1.11 5.52
CA GLN A 63 25.52 0.14 5.19
C GLN A 63 25.32 -1.19 5.93
N ILE A 64 25.02 -1.17 7.24
CA ILE A 64 24.72 -2.39 8.00
C ILE A 64 23.44 -3.05 7.49
N ARG A 65 22.40 -2.28 7.18
CA ARG A 65 21.18 -2.82 6.58
C ARG A 65 21.45 -3.39 5.20
N ALA A 66 22.27 -2.75 4.37
CA ALA A 66 22.63 -3.26 3.04
C ALA A 66 23.44 -4.56 3.13
N ILE A 67 24.34 -4.67 4.12
CA ILE A 67 25.12 -5.90 4.39
C ILE A 67 24.20 -7.02 4.92
N LEU A 68 23.29 -6.71 5.84
CA LEU A 68 22.34 -7.68 6.37
C LEU A 68 21.28 -8.09 5.33
N LEU A 69 20.76 -7.15 4.54
CA LEU A 69 19.80 -7.43 3.47
C LEU A 69 20.43 -8.22 2.33
N SER A 70 21.69 -7.94 1.96
CA SER A 70 22.37 -8.74 0.94
C SER A 70 22.61 -10.18 1.39
N PHE A 71 23.01 -10.39 2.64
CA PHE A 71 23.17 -11.73 3.20
C PHE A 71 21.82 -12.45 3.39
N LEU A 72 20.82 -11.76 3.93
CA LEU A 72 19.50 -12.33 4.22
C LEU A 72 18.74 -12.63 2.92
N MET A 73 18.74 -11.73 1.93
CA MET A 73 18.10 -11.98 0.62
C MET A 73 18.78 -13.11 -0.15
N ASN A 74 20.11 -13.18 -0.13
CA ASN A 74 20.84 -14.28 -0.76
C ASN A 74 20.58 -15.62 -0.05
N THR A 75 20.50 -15.62 1.28
CA THR A 75 20.11 -16.81 2.07
C THR A 75 18.68 -17.24 1.75
N LEU A 76 17.77 -16.27 1.61
CA LEU A 76 16.36 -16.54 1.35
C LEU A 76 16.15 -17.10 -0.08
N LEU A 77 17.07 -16.80 -1.01
CA LEU A 77 17.07 -17.36 -2.37
C LEU A 77 17.23 -18.89 -2.40
N VAL A 78 17.89 -19.48 -1.39
CA VAL A 78 17.99 -20.94 -1.26
C VAL A 78 16.61 -21.58 -1.09
N PHE A 79 15.63 -20.86 -0.51
CA PHE A 79 14.27 -21.36 -0.38
C PHE A 79 13.55 -21.53 -1.72
N VAL A 80 14.00 -20.88 -2.81
CA VAL A 80 13.48 -21.13 -4.16
C VAL A 80 13.79 -22.58 -4.56
N LEU A 81 15.05 -22.98 -4.42
CA LEU A 81 15.49 -24.35 -4.72
C LEU A 81 14.89 -25.36 -3.73
N ALA A 82 14.79 -24.99 -2.45
CA ALA A 82 14.15 -25.83 -1.44
C ALA A 82 12.63 -26.00 -1.70
N GLY A 83 11.94 -24.98 -2.18
CA GLY A 83 10.52 -25.06 -2.57
C GLY A 83 10.30 -26.06 -3.71
N ILE A 84 11.18 -26.06 -4.71
CA ILE A 84 11.15 -27.03 -5.80
C ILE A 84 11.50 -28.44 -5.27
N GLY A 85 12.53 -28.55 -4.44
CA GLY A 85 12.98 -29.83 -3.87
C GLY A 85 11.91 -30.48 -2.99
N THR A 86 11.23 -29.71 -2.14
CA THR A 86 10.15 -30.19 -1.26
C THR A 86 8.92 -30.62 -2.06
N TYR A 87 8.62 -29.94 -3.18
CA TYR A 87 7.58 -30.36 -4.13
C TYR A 87 7.92 -31.69 -4.81
N LEU A 88 9.15 -31.83 -5.33
CA LEU A 88 9.62 -33.06 -5.99
C LEU A 88 9.67 -34.24 -5.02
N ALA A 89 10.06 -34.00 -3.77
CA ALA A 89 10.10 -34.99 -2.70
C ALA A 89 8.72 -35.34 -2.12
N ARG A 90 7.63 -34.72 -2.62
CA ARG A 90 6.25 -34.90 -2.15
C ARG A 90 6.10 -34.77 -0.63
N MET A 91 6.78 -33.78 -0.06
CA MET A 91 6.72 -33.49 1.37
C MET A 91 5.36 -32.91 1.78
N SER A 92 5.16 -32.64 3.07
CA SER A 92 3.90 -32.13 3.58
C SER A 92 3.49 -30.83 2.87
N PRO A 93 2.20 -30.65 2.50
CA PRO A 93 1.74 -29.46 1.79
C PRO A 93 2.03 -28.14 2.52
N LEU A 94 2.02 -28.16 3.85
CA LEU A 94 2.36 -27.02 4.69
C LEU A 94 3.82 -26.58 4.50
N LEU A 95 4.74 -27.53 4.38
CA LEU A 95 6.17 -27.26 4.24
C LEU A 95 6.50 -26.76 2.84
N VAL A 96 5.85 -27.34 1.82
CA VAL A 96 5.91 -26.83 0.44
C VAL A 96 5.39 -25.40 0.39
N PHE A 97 4.25 -25.10 1.03
CA PHE A 97 3.70 -23.76 1.09
C PHE A 97 4.65 -22.78 1.80
N ALA A 98 5.15 -23.13 2.99
CA ALA A 98 6.03 -22.26 3.77
C ALA A 98 7.36 -21.95 3.05
N CYS A 99 7.99 -22.97 2.44
CA CYS A 99 9.22 -22.77 1.67
C CYS A 99 8.98 -21.84 0.46
N ASN A 100 7.90 -22.05 -0.29
CA ASN A 100 7.57 -21.18 -1.42
C ASN A 100 7.16 -19.77 -0.97
N ALA A 101 6.46 -19.62 0.15
CA ALA A 101 6.12 -18.30 0.70
C ALA A 101 7.36 -17.49 1.09
N LEU A 102 8.36 -18.13 1.72
CA LEU A 102 9.64 -17.50 2.04
C LEU A 102 10.44 -17.16 0.77
N ALA A 103 10.37 -18.01 -0.26
CA ALA A 103 11.03 -17.78 -1.54
C ALA A 103 10.48 -16.58 -2.32
N ILE A 104 9.22 -16.16 -2.08
CA ILE A 104 8.61 -14.99 -2.74
C ILE A 104 9.25 -13.68 -2.24
N VAL A 105 9.61 -13.59 -0.96
CA VAL A 105 10.18 -12.39 -0.34
C VAL A 105 11.42 -11.85 -1.08
N PRO A 106 12.49 -12.66 -1.32
CA PRO A 106 13.68 -12.17 -2.03
C PRO A 106 13.43 -12.01 -3.53
N LEU A 107 12.52 -12.80 -4.11
CA LEU A 107 12.11 -12.64 -5.51
C LEU A 107 11.45 -11.28 -5.75
N SER A 108 10.62 -10.84 -4.81
CA SER A 108 9.98 -9.53 -4.87
C SER A 108 11.01 -8.41 -4.86
N ALA A 109 12.04 -8.49 -4.00
CA ALA A 109 13.11 -7.49 -3.96
C ALA A 109 13.90 -7.46 -5.28
N LEU A 110 14.29 -8.62 -5.82
CA LEU A 110 14.96 -8.70 -7.11
C LEU A 110 14.11 -8.16 -8.27
N LEU A 111 12.80 -8.42 -8.23
CA LEU A 111 11.86 -7.88 -9.22
C LEU A 111 11.80 -6.36 -9.11
N THR A 112 11.66 -5.80 -7.91
CA THR A 112 11.68 -4.35 -7.69
C THR A 112 12.96 -3.71 -8.25
N ASP A 113 14.13 -4.25 -7.90
CA ASP A 113 15.42 -3.76 -8.39
C ASP A 113 15.53 -3.82 -9.93
N ALA A 114 15.03 -4.92 -10.53
CA ALA A 114 15.00 -5.07 -11.98
C ALA A 114 14.06 -4.04 -12.63
N THR A 115 12.89 -3.81 -12.04
CA THR A 115 11.92 -2.84 -12.56
C THR A 115 12.39 -1.41 -12.42
N GLU A 116 13.15 -1.08 -11.36
CA GLU A 116 13.77 0.23 -11.20
C GLU A 116 14.79 0.49 -12.31
N ARG A 117 15.68 -0.48 -12.59
CA ARG A 117 16.64 -0.39 -13.70
C ARG A 117 15.94 -0.18 -15.04
N ILE A 118 14.89 -0.94 -15.31
CA ILE A 118 14.09 -0.77 -16.55
C ILE A 118 13.39 0.59 -16.57
N ALA A 119 12.88 1.07 -15.44
CA ALA A 119 12.20 2.35 -15.34
C ALA A 119 13.15 3.54 -15.55
N THR A 120 14.43 3.43 -15.14
CA THR A 120 15.44 4.48 -15.38
C THR A 120 15.76 4.67 -16.86
N GLU A 121 15.61 3.63 -17.67
CA GLU A 121 15.81 3.68 -19.12
C GLU A 121 14.50 3.99 -19.89
N ALA A 122 13.34 3.95 -19.21
CA ALA A 122 12.03 4.14 -19.81
C ALA A 122 11.55 5.61 -19.75
N LEU A 123 10.54 5.94 -20.57
CA LEU A 123 9.82 7.22 -20.44
C LEU A 123 9.11 7.31 -19.09
N ASN A 124 9.03 8.52 -18.51
CA ASN A 124 8.40 8.79 -17.20
C ASN A 124 7.03 8.10 -17.02
N THR A 125 6.20 8.07 -18.06
CA THR A 125 4.87 7.43 -18.04
C THR A 125 4.95 5.90 -18.04
N ILE A 126 5.89 5.32 -18.79
CA ILE A 126 6.07 3.87 -18.87
C ILE A 126 6.68 3.36 -17.56
N GLY A 127 7.69 4.05 -17.01
CA GLY A 127 8.25 3.74 -15.69
C GLY A 127 7.19 3.76 -14.59
N ALA A 128 6.30 4.76 -14.59
CA ALA A 128 5.17 4.83 -13.66
C ALA A 128 4.19 3.64 -13.83
N LEU A 129 3.88 3.26 -15.07
CA LEU A 129 2.98 2.13 -15.36
C LEU A 129 3.59 0.79 -14.92
N LEU A 130 4.89 0.60 -15.15
CA LEU A 130 5.63 -0.59 -14.75
C LEU A 130 5.67 -0.72 -13.23
N ASN A 131 5.92 0.37 -12.51
CA ASN A 131 5.94 0.36 -11.05
C ASN A 131 4.57 -0.04 -10.47
N ILE A 132 3.47 0.51 -10.98
CA ILE A 132 2.11 0.18 -10.52
C ILE A 132 1.77 -1.30 -10.82
N SER A 133 2.15 -1.79 -11.99
CA SER A 133 1.80 -3.13 -12.46
C SER A 133 2.64 -4.21 -11.77
N PHE A 134 3.95 -3.96 -11.61
CA PHE A 134 4.86 -4.94 -11.04
C PHE A 134 4.86 -4.97 -9.51
N SER A 135 4.60 -3.85 -8.85
CA SER A 135 4.43 -3.81 -7.38
C SER A 135 3.23 -4.62 -6.89
N ASN A 136 2.23 -4.83 -7.75
CA ASN A 136 1.05 -5.68 -7.46
C ASN A 136 1.01 -6.95 -8.33
N LEU A 137 2.17 -7.38 -8.88
CA LEU A 137 2.24 -8.51 -9.81
C LEU A 137 1.83 -9.82 -9.14
N VAL A 138 2.22 -10.03 -7.88
CA VAL A 138 1.95 -11.27 -7.14
C VAL A 138 0.44 -11.48 -7.00
N GLU A 139 -0.30 -10.42 -6.68
CA GLU A 139 -1.76 -10.43 -6.60
C GLU A 139 -2.40 -10.68 -7.98
N LEU A 140 -1.87 -10.07 -9.04
CA LEU A 140 -2.35 -10.27 -10.41
C LEU A 140 -2.12 -11.72 -10.90
N ILE A 141 -1.00 -12.34 -10.53
CA ILE A 141 -0.71 -13.74 -10.85
C ILE A 141 -1.68 -14.67 -10.11
N LEU A 142 -1.99 -14.38 -8.84
CA LEU A 142 -2.98 -15.14 -8.06
C LEU A 142 -4.39 -15.07 -8.66
N PHE A 143 -4.73 -13.99 -9.36
CA PHE A 143 -6.03 -13.80 -10.01
C PHE A 143 -6.19 -14.53 -11.35
N ASN A 144 -5.10 -14.96 -12.00
CA ASN A 144 -5.16 -15.61 -13.30
C ASN A 144 -6.07 -16.86 -13.29
N ASN A 145 -6.76 -17.14 -14.39
CA ASN A 145 -7.78 -18.20 -14.57
C ASN A 145 -7.24 -19.51 -15.19
N ASN A 146 -5.93 -19.74 -15.17
CA ASN A 146 -5.36 -21.01 -15.61
C ASN A 146 -5.99 -22.21 -14.87
N PRO A 147 -6.21 -23.36 -15.52
CA PRO A 147 -6.65 -24.58 -14.83
C PRO A 147 -5.64 -25.06 -13.77
N SER A 148 -4.40 -24.57 -13.85
CA SER A 148 -3.31 -24.80 -12.89
C SER A 148 -3.13 -23.65 -11.89
N SER A 149 -3.85 -22.52 -12.00
CA SER A 149 -3.75 -21.39 -11.08
C SER A 149 -4.69 -21.53 -9.88
N ILE A 150 -4.19 -21.06 -8.75
CA ILE A 150 -4.42 -21.66 -7.43
C ILE A 150 -5.72 -21.19 -6.75
N ALA A 151 -6.33 -20.08 -7.17
CA ALA A 151 -7.44 -19.47 -6.42
C ALA A 151 -8.79 -19.42 -7.16
N LEU A 152 -8.86 -18.84 -8.36
CA LEU A 152 -10.15 -18.65 -9.05
C LEU A 152 -10.65 -19.93 -9.75
N ALA A 153 -9.76 -20.72 -10.33
CA ALA A 153 -10.12 -21.99 -10.99
C ALA A 153 -10.67 -23.04 -10.01
N ASN A 154 -10.28 -22.98 -8.73
CA ASN A 154 -10.72 -23.89 -7.66
C ASN A 154 -11.87 -23.32 -6.82
N ASN A 155 -12.54 -22.26 -7.28
CA ASN A 155 -13.63 -21.57 -6.55
C ASN A 155 -13.23 -21.07 -5.14
N GLN A 156 -11.93 -20.81 -4.91
CA GLN A 156 -11.38 -20.31 -3.63
C GLN A 156 -11.48 -18.79 -3.56
N ILE A 157 -12.69 -18.25 -3.74
CA ILE A 157 -12.97 -16.80 -3.76
C ILE A 157 -12.51 -16.13 -2.46
N TYR A 158 -12.63 -16.84 -1.33
CA TYR A 158 -12.20 -16.37 -0.02
C TYR A 158 -10.70 -16.06 0.06
N ILE A 159 -9.84 -16.85 -0.60
CA ILE A 159 -8.39 -16.62 -0.59
C ILE A 159 -8.06 -15.35 -1.37
N VAL A 160 -8.72 -15.12 -2.51
CA VAL A 160 -8.53 -13.91 -3.33
C VAL A 160 -8.99 -12.68 -2.56
N GLN A 161 -10.17 -12.74 -1.93
CA GLN A 161 -10.70 -11.65 -1.12
C GLN A 161 -9.77 -11.31 0.05
N ALA A 162 -9.28 -12.33 0.76
CA ALA A 162 -8.33 -12.14 1.86
C ALA A 162 -7.00 -11.55 1.37
N SER A 163 -6.50 -11.97 0.20
CA SER A 163 -5.26 -11.46 -0.38
C SER A 163 -5.37 -9.99 -0.81
N ILE A 164 -6.48 -9.59 -1.45
CA ILE A 164 -6.69 -8.19 -1.86
C ILE A 164 -6.81 -7.29 -0.62
N LEU A 165 -7.59 -7.72 0.38
CA LEU A 165 -7.71 -7.00 1.64
C LEU A 165 -6.36 -6.86 2.33
N GLY A 166 -5.58 -7.95 2.39
CA GLY A 166 -4.25 -7.97 2.98
C GLY A 166 -3.26 -7.04 2.28
N SER A 167 -3.25 -7.02 0.94
CA SER A 167 -2.38 -6.14 0.14
C SER A 167 -2.65 -4.66 0.41
N ILE A 168 -3.93 -4.25 0.44
CA ILE A 168 -4.30 -2.86 0.74
C ILE A 168 -3.87 -2.48 2.17
N LEU A 169 -4.09 -3.39 3.14
CA LEU A 169 -3.78 -3.13 4.54
C LEU A 169 -2.26 -3.03 4.76
N VAL A 170 -1.46 -3.89 4.13
CA VAL A 170 0.00 -3.83 4.21
C VAL A 170 0.55 -2.57 3.53
N ASN A 171 0.10 -2.28 2.31
CA ASN A 171 0.63 -1.17 1.51
C ASN A 171 0.32 0.21 2.11
N LEU A 172 -0.82 0.36 2.77
CA LEU A 172 -1.25 1.66 3.29
C LEU A 172 -1.10 1.80 4.79
N LEU A 173 -1.37 0.75 5.59
CA LEU A 173 -1.26 0.83 7.04
C LEU A 173 0.09 0.34 7.53
N LEU A 174 0.53 -0.86 7.13
CA LEU A 174 1.73 -1.46 7.71
C LEU A 174 3.00 -0.70 7.30
N ILE A 175 3.17 -0.43 6.00
CA ILE A 175 4.34 0.30 5.49
C ILE A 175 4.37 1.71 6.08
N LEU A 176 3.27 2.45 5.99
CA LEU A 176 3.23 3.82 6.52
C LEU A 176 3.43 3.85 8.04
N SER A 177 2.77 2.97 8.80
CA SER A 177 2.92 2.95 10.26
C SER A 177 4.35 2.56 10.66
N SER A 178 4.98 1.62 9.95
CA SER A 178 6.39 1.29 10.18
C SER A 178 7.32 2.46 9.85
N ALA A 179 7.01 3.24 8.82
CA ALA A 179 7.76 4.44 8.46
C ALA A 179 7.58 5.56 9.50
N LEU A 180 6.38 5.76 10.04
CA LEU A 180 6.12 6.70 11.12
C LEU A 180 6.82 6.28 12.42
N LEU A 181 6.79 4.99 12.76
CA LEU A 181 7.52 4.43 13.90
C LEU A 181 9.03 4.61 13.72
N ALA A 182 9.57 4.29 12.54
CA ALA A 182 10.98 4.45 12.24
C ALA A 182 11.40 5.93 12.27
N SER A 183 10.58 6.82 11.70
CA SER A 183 10.77 8.27 11.76
C SER A 183 10.75 8.79 13.20
N SER A 184 9.82 8.31 14.02
CA SER A 184 9.71 8.66 15.43
C SER A 184 10.89 8.18 16.28
N ILE A 185 11.50 7.04 15.94
CA ILE A 185 12.68 6.51 16.66
C ILE A 185 13.95 7.23 16.19
N ALA A 186 13.99 7.68 14.93
CA ALA A 186 15.16 8.31 14.33
C ALA A 186 15.35 9.79 14.74
N ASP A 187 14.41 10.38 15.49
CA ASP A 187 14.43 11.77 15.99
C ASP A 187 14.79 12.79 14.89
N ILE A 188 14.28 12.53 13.68
CA ILE A 188 14.50 13.37 12.51
C ILE A 188 13.53 14.54 12.62
N ASP A 189 14.02 15.74 12.92
CA ASP A 189 13.25 16.98 12.76
C ASP A 189 12.97 17.20 11.27
N PRO A 190 11.76 16.88 10.77
CA PRO A 190 11.50 16.98 9.36
C PRO A 190 11.17 18.44 9.07
N VAL A 191 11.92 19.08 8.17
CA VAL A 191 11.52 20.35 7.56
C VAL A 191 10.32 20.07 6.68
N TYR A 192 9.17 20.03 7.32
CA TYR A 192 8.00 19.35 6.79
C TYR A 192 6.97 20.35 6.29
N ASN A 193 6.57 20.25 5.03
CA ASN A 193 5.42 21.00 4.52
C ASN A 193 4.15 20.43 5.14
N THR A 194 3.72 20.98 6.28
CA THR A 194 2.62 20.48 7.14
C THR A 194 1.38 20.02 6.37
N ILE A 195 1.08 20.66 5.23
CA ILE A 195 -0.02 20.30 4.32
C ILE A 195 0.15 18.91 3.70
N GLU A 196 1.35 18.57 3.20
CA GLU A 196 1.61 17.27 2.56
C GLU A 196 1.54 16.11 3.57
N ALA A 197 1.90 16.37 4.83
CA ALA A 197 1.90 15.55 6.06
C ALA A 197 0.52 15.13 6.38
N GLN A 198 -0.28 16.17 6.52
CA GLN A 198 -1.68 16.01 6.80
C GLN A 198 -2.39 15.27 5.67
N LEU A 199 -2.03 15.53 4.41
CA LEU A 199 -2.54 14.77 3.26
C LEU A 199 -2.14 13.29 3.34
N LEU A 200 -0.85 12.98 3.47
CA LEU A 200 -0.32 11.62 3.54
C LEU A 200 -0.83 10.84 4.76
N ALA A 201 -1.02 11.50 5.89
CA ALA A 201 -1.59 10.91 7.10
C ALA A 201 -3.09 10.62 6.97
N CYS A 202 -3.81 11.35 6.11
CA CYS A 202 -5.23 11.10 5.83
C CYS A 202 -5.47 9.91 4.88
N LEU A 203 -4.50 9.55 4.02
CA LEU A 203 -4.67 8.47 3.03
C LEU A 203 -5.03 7.10 3.65
N PRO A 204 -4.33 6.61 4.70
CA PRO A 204 -4.68 5.34 5.35
C PRO A 204 -6.05 5.39 6.01
N PHE A 205 -6.41 6.53 6.61
CA PHE A 205 -7.73 6.72 7.21
C PHE A 205 -8.82 6.58 6.14
N ILE A 206 -8.67 7.26 5.00
CA ILE A 206 -9.60 7.15 3.87
C ILE A 206 -9.68 5.69 3.37
N SER A 207 -8.55 4.99 3.28
CA SER A 207 -8.53 3.57 2.87
C SER A 207 -9.32 2.66 3.81
N ILE A 208 -9.16 2.83 5.13
CA ILE A 208 -9.91 2.06 6.14
C ILE A 208 -11.41 2.34 6.00
N PHE A 209 -11.81 3.60 5.80
CA PHE A 209 -13.21 3.96 5.57
C PHE A 209 -13.79 3.26 4.32
N VAL A 210 -13.05 3.24 3.21
CA VAL A 210 -13.49 2.58 1.97
C VAL A 210 -13.71 1.09 2.17
N ILE A 211 -12.87 0.42 2.98
CA ILE A 211 -13.03 -1.00 3.33
C ILE A 211 -14.21 -1.22 4.29
N LEU A 212 -14.43 -0.31 5.25
CA LEU A 212 -15.45 -0.46 6.29
C LEU A 212 -16.88 -0.32 5.76
N VAL A 213 -17.09 0.50 4.73
CA VAL A 213 -18.42 0.72 4.12
C VAL A 213 -19.08 -0.57 3.62
N PRO A 214 -18.48 -1.37 2.72
CA PRO A 214 -19.10 -2.62 2.26
C PRO A 214 -19.25 -3.65 3.38
N VAL A 215 -18.32 -3.70 4.33
CA VAL A 215 -18.39 -4.59 5.49
C VAL A 215 -19.57 -4.25 6.40
N SER A 216 -19.75 -2.96 6.72
CA SER A 216 -20.86 -2.51 7.57
C SER A 216 -22.22 -2.72 6.91
N HIS A 217 -22.33 -2.52 5.59
CA HIS A 217 -23.56 -2.79 4.86
C HIS A 217 -23.89 -4.29 4.82
N LEU A 218 -22.88 -5.16 4.66
CA LEU A 218 -23.07 -6.62 4.75
C LEU A 218 -23.55 -7.03 6.14
N LEU A 219 -22.94 -6.48 7.20
CA LEU A 219 -23.29 -6.76 8.59
C LEU A 219 -24.73 -6.31 8.89
N LEU A 220 -25.14 -5.14 8.41
CA LEU A 220 -26.51 -4.64 8.54
C LEU A 220 -27.50 -5.54 7.79
N ALA A 221 -27.17 -6.00 6.58
CA ALA A 221 -28.01 -6.92 5.83
C ALA A 221 -28.18 -8.26 6.56
N LEU A 222 -27.09 -8.84 7.09
CA LEU A 222 -27.14 -10.06 7.89
C LEU A 222 -27.97 -9.90 9.17
N TYR A 223 -27.81 -8.77 9.86
CA TYR A 223 -28.62 -8.43 11.04
C TYR A 223 -30.11 -8.39 10.69
N TYR A 224 -30.49 -7.72 9.58
CA TYR A 224 -31.89 -7.61 9.16
C TYR A 224 -32.48 -8.97 8.76
N THR A 225 -31.74 -9.79 8.00
CA THR A 225 -32.16 -11.15 7.62
C THR A 225 -32.30 -12.08 8.82
N PHE A 226 -31.46 -11.95 9.84
CA PHE A 226 -31.56 -12.74 11.07
C PHE A 226 -32.85 -12.44 11.85
N TYR A 227 -33.19 -11.15 12.01
CA TYR A 227 -34.43 -10.74 12.69
C TYR A 227 -35.70 -11.14 11.92
N GLU A 228 -35.72 -10.95 10.59
CA GLU A 228 -36.81 -11.40 9.72
C GLU A 228 -37.06 -12.91 9.85
N ASN A 229 -36.01 -13.73 9.75
CA ASN A 229 -36.12 -15.19 9.84
C ASN A 229 -36.63 -15.64 11.22
N GLN A 230 -36.23 -14.97 12.29
CA GLN A 230 -36.68 -15.29 13.64
C GLN A 230 -38.17 -14.97 13.84
N LEU A 231 -38.63 -13.81 13.35
CA LEU A 231 -40.04 -13.42 13.35
C LEU A 231 -40.90 -14.39 12.53
N ILE A 232 -40.46 -14.75 11.33
CA ILE A 232 -41.15 -15.73 10.47
C ILE A 232 -41.25 -17.09 11.17
N ALA A 233 -40.19 -17.54 11.84
CA ALA A 233 -40.21 -18.79 12.60
C ALA A 233 -41.24 -18.76 13.76
N PHE A 234 -41.31 -17.67 14.51
CA PHE A 234 -42.32 -17.50 15.56
C PHE A 234 -43.75 -17.49 15.01
N VAL A 235 -43.98 -16.86 13.86
CA VAL A 235 -45.29 -16.85 13.18
C VAL A 235 -45.67 -18.26 12.74
N TYR A 236 -44.77 -18.99 12.11
CA TYR A 236 -45.02 -20.38 11.67
C TYR A 236 -45.31 -21.32 12.84
N ILE A 237 -44.56 -21.21 13.95
CA ILE A 237 -44.79 -22.01 15.16
C ILE A 237 -46.18 -21.69 15.75
N SER A 238 -46.57 -20.41 15.78
CA SER A 238 -47.87 -19.99 16.30
C SER A 238 -49.03 -20.51 15.44
N ILE A 239 -48.91 -20.43 14.12
CA ILE A 239 -49.91 -20.98 13.19
C ILE A 239 -50.01 -22.50 13.31
N ALA A 240 -48.86 -23.19 13.39
CA ALA A 240 -48.83 -24.65 13.56
C ALA A 240 -49.45 -25.09 14.89
N TRP A 241 -49.22 -24.34 15.97
CA TRP A 241 -49.83 -24.59 17.29
C TRP A 241 -51.35 -24.41 17.25
N ILE A 242 -51.84 -23.34 16.62
CA ILE A 242 -53.27 -23.09 16.44
C ILE A 242 -53.90 -24.24 15.63
N ALA A 243 -53.28 -24.63 14.51
CA ALA A 243 -53.78 -25.73 13.67
C ALA A 243 -53.77 -27.10 14.37
N ILE A 244 -52.92 -27.31 15.38
CA ILE A 244 -52.93 -28.50 16.23
C ILE A 244 -54.07 -28.44 17.25
N MET A 245 -54.29 -27.28 17.87
CA MET A 245 -55.38 -27.06 18.84
C MET A 245 -56.78 -27.14 18.20
N GLU A 246 -56.89 -26.87 16.90
CA GLU A 246 -58.15 -26.88 16.16
C GLU A 246 -58.50 -28.27 15.58
N ARG A 247 -57.68 -29.30 15.83
CA ARG A 247 -58.03 -30.68 15.48
C ARG A 247 -59.03 -31.25 16.50
N PRO A 248 -60.21 -31.71 16.05
CA PRO A 248 -61.27 -32.22 16.93
C PRO A 248 -60.92 -33.56 17.59
#